data_AF-A0A6M0SJM4-F1
#
_entry.id   AF-A0A6M0SJM4-F1
#
_cell.length_a   1.000
_cell.length_b   1.000
_cell.length_c   1.000
_cell.angle_alpha   90.00
_cell.angle_beta   90.00
_cell.angle_gamma   90.00
#
_symmetry.space_group_name_H-M   'P 1'
#
loop_
_entity.id
_entity.type
_entity.pdbx_description
1 polymer ?
#
loop_
_entity_poly.entity_id
_entity_poly.type
_entity_poly.pdbx_seq_one_letter_code
_entity_poly.pdbx_strand_id
1 'polypeptide(L)'
;MIKIVEKIIESIKLRPGISNNSDDILLDIIKDTIIDVSEYINLEDGKELPTKCISIVKDIVVIKVNKLGSEGVSSESYSGVSQSYIEDIPKDILRKLRRYRKLPR
;
A
#
# COMPACT_ATOMS: atom_id res chain seq x y z
N MET A 1 -1.67 -11.10 12.72
CA MET A 1 -1.96 -10.45 11.42
C MET A 1 -3.32 -9.76 11.38
N ILE A 2 -4.44 -10.45 11.67
CA ILE A 2 -5.81 -9.90 11.62
C ILE A 2 -5.97 -8.60 12.44
N LYS A 3 -5.53 -8.60 13.71
CA LYS A 3 -5.57 -7.40 14.58
C LYS A 3 -4.77 -6.19 14.07
N ILE A 4 -3.76 -6.40 13.23
CA ILE A 4 -2.98 -5.30 12.63
C ILE A 4 -3.77 -4.67 11.48
N VAL A 5 -4.42 -5.50 10.66
CA VAL A 5 -5.22 -5.05 9.52
C VAL A 5 -6.41 -4.21 9.99
N GLU A 6 -7.13 -4.66 11.02
CA GLU A 6 -8.24 -3.91 11.63
C GLU A 6 -7.80 -2.52 12.09
N LYS A 7 -6.68 -2.43 12.82
CA LYS A 7 -6.10 -1.14 13.24
C LYS A 7 -5.64 -0.26 12.08
N ILE A 8 -5.25 -0.86 10.95
CA ILE A 8 -4.91 -0.11 9.75
C ILE A 8 -6.20 0.49 9.17
N ILE A 9 -7.27 -0.30 9.03
CA ILE A 9 -8.58 0.14 8.52
C ILE A 9 -9.12 1.31 9.35
N GLU A 10 -9.19 1.17 10.67
CA GLU A 10 -9.64 2.23 11.58
C GLU A 10 -8.83 3.52 11.38
N SER A 11 -7.51 3.39 11.22
CA SER A 11 -6.61 4.52 11.08
C SER A 11 -6.69 5.21 9.71
N ILE A 12 -6.94 4.47 8.62
CA ILE A 12 -7.03 5.07 7.27
C ILE A 12 -8.41 5.68 7.02
N LYS A 13 -9.47 5.17 7.64
CA LYS A 13 -10.83 5.75 7.56
C LYS A 13 -10.93 7.16 8.13
N LEU A 14 -10.01 7.55 9.01
CA LEU A 14 -9.88 8.92 9.51
C LEU A 14 -9.42 9.92 8.44
N ARG A 15 -8.92 9.45 7.29
CA ARG A 15 -8.40 10.30 6.23
C ARG A 15 -9.51 10.67 5.24
N PRO A 16 -9.50 11.91 4.71
CA PRO A 16 -10.52 12.35 3.76
C PRO A 16 -10.50 11.49 2.50
N GLY A 17 -11.69 11.17 1.97
CA GLY A 17 -11.86 10.36 0.75
C GLY A 17 -11.89 8.85 0.98
N ILE A 18 -11.57 8.36 2.20
CA ILE A 18 -11.49 6.92 2.48
C ILE A 18 -12.70 6.39 3.24
N SER A 19 -13.32 7.23 4.08
CA SER A 19 -14.42 6.85 4.97
C SER A 19 -15.62 6.18 4.28
N ASN A 20 -15.81 6.44 2.99
CA ASN A 20 -16.95 5.97 2.22
C ASN A 20 -16.70 4.63 1.51
N ASN A 21 -15.47 4.10 1.56
CA ASN A 21 -15.15 2.80 0.96
C ASN A 21 -15.57 1.66 1.90
N SER A 22 -15.98 0.53 1.32
CA SER A 22 -16.33 -0.65 2.10
C SER A 22 -15.09 -1.27 2.75
N ASP A 23 -15.30 -1.83 3.95
CA ASP A 23 -14.24 -2.47 4.73
C ASP A 23 -13.62 -3.65 3.99
N ASP A 24 -14.43 -4.39 3.21
CA ASP A 24 -13.96 -5.51 2.40
C ASP A 24 -12.97 -5.06 1.33
N ILE A 25 -13.24 -3.95 0.64
CA ILE A 25 -12.33 -3.38 -0.36
C ILE A 25 -11.04 -2.90 0.32
N LEU A 26 -11.17 -2.19 1.45
CA LEU A 26 -10.00 -1.72 2.20
C LEU A 26 -9.14 -2.88 2.70
N LEU A 27 -9.77 -3.96 3.19
CA LEU A 27 -9.09 -5.17 3.65
C LEU A 27 -8.27 -5.81 2.53
N ASP A 28 -8.86 -5.94 1.34
CA ASP A 28 -8.21 -6.52 0.17
C ASP A 28 -6.98 -5.69 -0.24
N ILE A 29 -7.15 -4.38 -0.41
CA ILE A 29 -6.05 -3.46 -0.78
C ILE A 29 -4.93 -3.47 0.28
N ILE A 30 -5.28 -3.55 1.57
CA ILE A 30 -4.28 -3.62 2.65
C ILE A 30 -3.48 -4.92 2.55
N LYS A 31 -4.14 -6.06 2.30
CA LYS A 31 -3.45 -7.35 2.17
C LYS A 31 -2.46 -7.34 1.01
N ASP A 32 -2.90 -6.89 -0.17
CA ASP A 32 -2.03 -6.78 -1.35
C ASP A 32 -0.85 -5.86 -1.06
N THR A 33 -1.10 -4.71 -0.43
CA THR A 33 -0.05 -3.76 -0.09
C THR A 33 0.95 -4.32 0.93
N ILE A 34 0.51 -5.16 1.87
CA ILE A 34 1.41 -5.84 2.81
C ILE A 34 2.30 -6.85 2.06
N ILE A 35 1.74 -7.58 1.10
CA ILE A 35 2.48 -8.52 0.25
C ILE A 35 3.53 -7.76 -0.57
N ASP A 36 3.12 -6.73 -1.32
CA ASP A 36 4.00 -5.87 -2.12
C ASP A 36 5.17 -5.33 -1.30
N VAL A 37 4.88 -4.83 -0.09
CA VAL A 37 5.90 -4.27 0.79
C VAL A 37 6.82 -5.37 1.32
N SER A 38 6.29 -6.55 1.65
CA SER A 38 7.07 -7.69 2.15
C SER A 38 8.03 -8.21 1.09
N GLU A 39 7.56 -8.36 -0.14
CA GLU A 39 8.38 -8.69 -1.31
C GLU A 39 9.44 -7.61 -1.56
N TYR A 40 9.05 -6.33 -1.54
CA TYR A 40 9.97 -5.24 -1.79
C TYR A 40 11.14 -5.19 -0.81
N ILE A 41 10.89 -5.50 0.47
CA ILE A 41 11.93 -5.47 1.50
C ILE A 41 12.69 -6.81 1.62
N ASN A 42 12.37 -7.79 0.79
CA ASN A 42 12.87 -9.16 0.90
C ASN A 42 12.64 -9.72 2.32
N LEU A 43 11.41 -9.60 2.80
CA LEU A 43 11.00 -10.19 4.07
C LEU A 43 10.98 -11.71 3.94
N GLU A 44 11.69 -12.41 4.82
CA GLU A 44 11.68 -13.87 4.83
C GLU A 44 10.29 -14.40 5.22
N ASP A 45 9.90 -15.52 4.61
CA ASP A 45 8.63 -16.18 4.90
C ASP A 45 8.48 -16.46 6.41
N GLY A 46 7.30 -16.17 6.94
CA GLY A 46 6.99 -16.32 8.36
C GLY A 46 7.52 -15.20 9.26
N LYS A 47 8.25 -14.20 8.74
CA LYS A 47 8.59 -13.01 9.52
C LYS A 47 7.47 -11.97 9.49
N GLU A 48 7.30 -11.28 10.61
CA GLU A 48 6.33 -10.19 10.71
C GLU A 48 6.88 -8.91 10.07
N LEU A 49 5.96 -8.14 9.47
CA LEU A 49 6.27 -6.84 8.92
C LEU A 49 6.75 -5.88 10.04
N PRO A 50 7.90 -5.19 9.87
CA PRO A 50 8.37 -4.24 10.87
C PRO A 50 7.32 -3.17 11.19
N THR A 51 7.19 -2.80 12.47
CA THR A 51 6.17 -1.83 12.92
C THR A 51 6.27 -0.48 12.22
N LYS A 52 7.48 -0.07 11.85
CA LYS A 52 7.73 1.17 11.10
C LYS A 52 7.23 1.07 9.65
N CYS A 53 7.19 -0.12 9.06
CA CYS A 53 6.62 -0.36 7.73
C CYS A 53 5.09 -0.28 7.75
N ILE A 54 4.43 -0.44 8.90
CA ILE A 54 2.96 -0.29 9.01
C ILE A 54 2.53 1.14 8.63
N SER A 55 3.30 2.16 9.03
CA SER A 55 3.03 3.54 8.61
C SER A 55 3.18 3.71 7.10
N ILE A 56 4.16 3.03 6.50
CA ILE A 56 4.42 3.07 5.06
C ILE A 56 3.27 2.40 4.30
N VAL A 57 2.80 1.24 4.77
CA VAL A 57 1.63 0.55 4.23
C VAL A 57 0.40 1.46 4.26
N LYS A 58 0.12 2.14 5.38
CA LYS A 58 -1.00 3.10 5.47
C LYS A 58 -0.92 4.18 4.39
N ASP A 59 0.25 4.77 4.18
CA ASP A 59 0.42 5.83 3.19
C ASP A 59 0.25 5.30 1.75
N ILE A 60 0.74 4.09 1.44
CA ILE A 60 0.55 3.46 0.13
C ILE A 60 -0.93 3.12 -0.11
N VAL A 61 -1.63 2.56 0.88
CA VAL A 61 -3.05 2.21 0.77
C VAL A 61 -3.90 3.45 0.49
N VAL A 62 -3.62 4.57 1.16
CA VAL A 62 -4.31 5.85 0.93
C VAL A 62 -4.16 6.31 -0.53
N ILE A 63 -2.95 6.19 -1.08
CA ILE A 63 -2.68 6.55 -2.47
C ILE A 63 -3.43 5.62 -3.43
N LYS A 64 -3.39 4.31 -3.20
CA LYS A 64 -4.10 3.32 -4.02
C LYS A 64 -5.61 3.57 -4.01
N VAL A 65 -6.21 3.79 -2.84
CA VAL A 65 -7.66 4.07 -2.70
C VAL A 65 -8.05 5.36 -3.39
N ASN A 66 -7.28 6.45 -3.21
CA ASN A 66 -7.54 7.71 -3.88
C ASN A 66 -7.39 7.58 -5.41
N LYS A 67 -6.44 6.77 -5.88
CA LYS A 67 -6.23 6.51 -7.31
C LYS A 67 -7.45 5.80 -7.91
N LEU A 68 -7.93 4.72 -7.29
CA LEU A 68 -9.14 3.99 -7.70
C LEU A 68 -10.36 4.92 -7.82
N GLY A 69 -10.53 5.86 -6.89
CA GLY A 69 -11.63 6.84 -6.95
C GLY A 69 -11.47 7.94 -8.02
N SER A 70 -10.28 8.07 -8.62
CA SER A 70 -9.93 9.15 -9.56
C SER A 70 -9.78 8.71 -11.02
N GLU A 71 -9.87 7.42 -11.31
CA GLU A 71 -9.69 6.83 -12.66
C GLU A 71 -10.65 7.39 -13.72
N GLY A 72 -11.83 7.88 -13.31
CA GLY A 72 -12.79 8.53 -14.20
C GLY A 72 -12.40 9.97 -14.60
N VAL A 73 -11.47 10.61 -13.90
CA VAL A 73 -11.04 12.00 -14.16
C VAL A 73 -9.71 12.04 -14.94
N SER A 74 -8.91 10.99 -14.84
CA SER A 74 -7.59 10.85 -15.48
C SER A 74 -7.60 9.97 -16.73
N SER A 75 -8.72 9.88 -17.44
CA SER A 75 -8.77 9.31 -18.80
C SER A 75 -8.07 10.26 -19.81
N GLU A 76 -6.76 10.41 -19.67
CA GLU A 76 -5.86 10.79 -20.76
C GLU A 76 -4.87 9.63 -20.95
N SER A 77 -4.79 9.17 -22.19
CA SER A 77 -4.21 7.89 -22.59
C SER A 77 -2.77 7.66 -22.09
N TYR A 78 -2.56 6.62 -21.26
CA TYR A 78 -1.25 5.99 -21.15
C TYR A 78 -1.34 4.54 -21.64
N SER A 79 -0.95 4.38 -22.90
CA SER A 79 -0.92 3.14 -23.65
C SER A 79 0.08 2.14 -23.04
N GLY A 80 -0.42 0.98 -22.61
CA GLY A 80 0.29 -0.30 -22.79
C GLY A 80 1.53 -0.58 -21.93
N VAL A 81 1.65 -0.06 -20.71
CA VAL A 81 2.72 -0.49 -19.79
C VAL A 81 2.09 -1.24 -18.63
N SER A 82 2.50 -2.49 -18.43
CA SER A 82 2.14 -3.30 -17.26
C SER A 82 2.43 -2.50 -16.00
N GLN A 83 1.39 -1.94 -15.36
CA GLN A 83 1.53 -1.12 -14.17
C GLN A 83 2.00 -2.00 -13.01
N SER A 84 3.30 -2.03 -12.80
CA SER A 84 3.84 -2.43 -11.51
C SER A 84 3.45 -1.35 -10.52
N TYR A 85 2.47 -1.63 -9.65
CA TYR A 85 1.90 -0.71 -8.64
C TYR A 85 2.93 0.02 -7.76
N ILE A 86 4.19 -0.44 -7.76
CA ILE A 86 5.33 0.17 -7.08
C ILE A 86 5.80 1.47 -7.76
N GLU A 87 5.64 1.63 -9.08
CA GLU A 87 6.10 2.82 -9.81
C GLU A 87 5.23 4.05 -9.52
N ASP A 88 3.97 3.85 -9.15
CA ASP A 88 3.04 4.91 -8.75
C ASP A 88 3.26 5.42 -7.32
N ILE A 89 4.14 4.78 -6.55
CA ILE A 89 4.41 5.18 -5.17
C ILE A 89 5.39 6.36 -5.18
N PRO A 90 5.07 7.49 -4.50
CA PRO A 90 5.97 8.63 -4.38
C PRO A 90 7.39 8.24 -3.92
N LYS A 91 8.40 8.83 -4.57
CA LYS A 91 9.82 8.55 -4.32
C LYS A 91 10.22 8.67 -2.84
N ASP A 92 9.57 9.56 -2.09
CA ASP A 92 9.82 9.72 -0.65
C ASP A 92 9.39 8.52 0.18
N ILE A 93 8.26 7.90 -0.16
CA ILE A 93 7.76 6.69 0.49
C ILE A 93 8.69 5.52 0.15
N LEU A 94 9.07 5.38 -1.13
CA LEU A 94 10.04 4.38 -1.57
C LEU A 94 11.39 4.54 -0.85
N ARG A 95 11.88 5.78 -0.66
CA ARG A 95 13.11 6.05 0.08
C ARG A 95 13.04 5.61 1.54
N LYS A 96 11.89 5.79 2.21
CA LYS A 96 11.67 5.26 3.56
C LYS A 96 11.68 3.73 3.56
N LEU A 97 11.01 3.12 2.58
CA LEU A 97 10.88 1.67 2.48
C LEU A 97 12.21 0.97 2.18
N ARG A 98 13.05 1.57 1.34
CA ARG A 98 14.40 1.08 1.01
C ARG A 98 15.28 0.84 2.23
N ARG A 99 15.08 1.57 3.34
CA ARG A 99 15.84 1.38 4.60
C ARG A 99 15.62 0.02 5.24
N TYR A 100 14.51 -0.63 4.91
CA TYR A 100 14.14 -1.96 5.41
C TYR A 100 14.46 -3.08 4.42
N ARG A 101 14.87 -2.73 3.20
CA ARG A 101 15.17 -3.70 2.16
C ARG A 101 16.46 -4.44 2.49
N LYS A 102 16.34 -5.76 2.69
CA LYS A 102 17.49 -6.64 2.82
C LYS A 102 18.06 -6.95 1.44
N LEU A 103 19.36 -7.21 1.36
CA LEU A 103 19.93 -7.78 0.15
C LEU A 103 19.31 -9.16 -0.09
N PRO A 104 18.85 -9.47 -1.32
CA PRO A 104 18.44 -10.82 -1.65
C PRO A 104 19.63 -11.76 -1.38
N ARG A 105 19.36 -12.87 -0.69
CA ARG A 105 20.36 -13.91 -0.43
C ARG A 105 20.43 -14.90 -1.57
#